data_AF-A0A1Z9PKQ1-F1
#
_entry.id   AF-A0A1Z9PKQ1-F1
#
_cell.length_a   1.000
_cell.length_b   1.000
_cell.length_c   1.000
_cell.angle_alpha   90.00
_cell.angle_beta   90.00
_cell.angle_gamma   90.00
#
_symmetry.space_group_name_H-M   'P 1'
#
loop_
_entity.id
_entity.type
_entity.pdbx_description
1 polymer ?
#
loop_
_entity_poly.entity_id
_entity_poly.type
_entity_poly.pdbx_seq_one_letter_code
_entity_poly.pdbx_strand_id
1 'polypeptide(L)'
;MDDLIIIDKLKRRINATLKSIQDSMMGGSIDNMEKYKYLFGQAQAYQIVLQEISNLLNNKEQNDEKGNVIDIGNTKGGSSETH
;
A
#
# COMPACT_ATOMS: atom_id res chain seq x y z
N MET A 1 7.48 11.76 -13.27
CA MET A 1 7.38 12.54 -12.02
C MET A 1 5.93 12.91 -11.71
N ASP A 2 5.11 13.28 -12.69
CA ASP A 2 3.70 13.64 -12.47
C ASP A 2 2.82 12.53 -11.86
N ASP A 3 2.99 11.27 -12.26
CA ASP A 3 2.17 10.17 -11.74
C ASP A 3 2.31 9.98 -10.22
N LEU A 4 3.53 10.11 -9.68
CA LEU A 4 3.78 10.01 -8.24
C LEU A 4 3.13 11.18 -7.48
N ILE A 5 3.09 12.37 -8.10
CA ILE A 5 2.40 13.54 -7.54
C ILE A 5 0.88 13.29 -7.49
N ILE A 6 0.31 12.65 -8.51
CA ILE A 6 -1.11 12.29 -8.52
C ILE A 6 -1.41 11.27 -7.41
N ILE A 7 -0.57 10.25 -7.25
CA ILE A 7 -0.73 9.24 -6.19
C ILE A 7 -0.59 9.86 -4.80
N ASP A 8 0.36 10.78 -4.59
CA ASP A 8 0.50 11.50 -3.33
C ASP A 8 -0.75 12.34 -2.99
N LYS A 9 -1.28 13.08 -3.97
CA LYS A 9 -2.52 13.84 -3.82
C LYS A 9 -3.70 12.93 -3.46
N LEU A 10 -3.79 11.76 -4.09
CA LEU A 10 -4.81 10.77 -3.78
C LEU A 10 -4.66 10.24 -2.34
N LYS A 11 -3.45 9.83 -1.93
CA LYS A 11 -3.17 9.41 -0.56
C LYS A 11 -3.54 10.49 0.45
N ARG A 12 -3.18 11.75 0.19
CA ARG A 12 -3.57 12.89 1.04
C ARG A 12 -5.07 13.04 1.17
N ARG A 13 -5.81 12.92 0.06
CA ARG A 13 -7.28 13.03 0.08
C ARG A 13 -7.93 11.89 0.87
N ILE A 14 -7.46 10.66 0.68
CA ILE A 14 -7.97 9.49 1.43
C ILE A 14 -7.70 9.66 2.93
N ASN A 15 -6.48 10.07 3.32
CA ASN A 15 -6.16 10.32 4.72
C ASN A 15 -7.00 11.44 5.34
N ALA A 16 -7.27 12.52 4.59
CA ALA A 16 -8.16 13.59 5.05
C ALA A 16 -9.59 13.08 5.30
N THR A 17 -10.12 12.24 4.40
CA THR A 17 -11.43 11.60 4.58
C THR A 17 -11.44 10.66 5.79
N LEU A 18 -10.40 9.83 5.95
CA LEU A 18 -10.26 8.93 7.09
C LEU A 18 -10.26 9.70 8.42
N LYS A 19 -9.53 10.81 8.49
CA LYS A 19 -9.52 11.70 9.65
C LYS A 19 -10.91 12.28 9.93
N SER A 20 -11.62 12.75 8.90
CA SER A 20 -12.99 13.25 9.07
C SER A 20 -13.95 12.19 9.60
N ILE A 21 -13.79 10.93 9.19
CA ILE A 21 -14.57 9.80 9.71
C ILE A 21 -14.21 9.55 11.19
N GLN A 22 -12.92 9.53 11.52
CA GLN A 22 -12.45 9.36 12.90
C GLN A 22 -12.95 10.47 13.82
N ASP A 23 -12.85 11.73 13.39
CA ASP A 23 -13.34 12.89 14.11
C ASP A 23 -14.86 12.80 14.33
N SER A 24 -15.61 12.34 13.32
CA SER A 24 -17.06 12.09 13.43
C SER A 24 -17.38 10.98 14.44
N MET A 25 -16.55 9.94 14.50
CA MET A 25 -16.70 8.83 15.45
C MET A 25 -16.35 9.21 16.88
N MET A 26 -15.37 10.09 17.08
CA MET A 26 -14.96 10.57 18.40
C MET A 26 -15.84 11.71 18.93
N GLY A 27 -16.37 12.55 18.04
CA GLY A 27 -17.09 13.79 18.37
C GLY A 27 -18.48 13.62 18.99
N GLY A 28 -18.86 12.42 19.43
CA GLY A 28 -20.11 12.16 20.18
C GLY A 28 -21.42 12.42 19.40
N SER A 29 -21.32 12.80 18.12
CA SER A 29 -22.46 13.14 17.25
C SER A 29 -23.03 11.93 16.49
N ILE A 30 -22.55 10.73 16.82
CA ILE A 30 -23.13 9.48 16.35
C ILE A 30 -24.22 9.07 17.32
N ASP A 31 -25.44 9.24 16.86
CA ASP A 31 -26.70 9.01 17.58
C ASP A 31 -27.12 7.54 17.64
N ASN A 32 -26.53 6.67 16.81
CA ASN A 32 -26.85 5.24 16.81
C ASN A 32 -25.70 4.33 16.36
N MET A 33 -25.79 3.06 16.76
CA MET A 33 -24.77 2.04 16.46
C MET A 33 -24.70 1.63 14.99
N GLU A 34 -25.77 1.79 14.23
CA GLU A 34 -25.78 1.47 12.79
C GLU A 34 -24.91 2.47 12.01
N LYS A 35 -25.09 3.76 12.28
CA LYS A 35 -24.25 4.85 11.75
C LYS A 35 -22.80 4.70 12.17
N TYR A 36 -22.54 4.30 13.42
CA TYR A 36 -21.19 3.95 13.87
C TYR A 36 -20.58 2.83 13.03
N LYS A 37 -21.29 1.70 12.89
CA LYS A 37 -20.83 0.54 12.10
C LYS A 37 -20.61 0.91 10.64
N TYR A 38 -21.45 1.75 10.06
CA TYR A 38 -21.31 2.24 8.70
C TYR A 38 -20.04 3.08 8.53
N LEU A 39 -19.80 4.03 9.43
CA LEU A 39 -18.57 4.85 9.42
C LEU A 39 -17.32 4.00 9.66
N PHE A 40 -17.39 3.02 10.56
CA PHE A 40 -16.32 2.06 10.78
C PHE A 40 -16.01 1.24 9.51
N GLY A 41 -17.04 0.73 8.83
CA GLY A 41 -16.88 0.02 7.56
C GLY A 41 -16.25 0.89 6.47
N GLN A 42 -16.66 2.16 6.38
CA GLN A 42 -16.02 3.13 5.49
C GLN A 42 -14.55 3.36 5.83
N ALA A 43 -14.22 3.56 7.11
CA ALA A 43 -12.83 3.72 7.55
C ALA A 43 -11.97 2.50 7.18
N GLN A 44 -12.49 1.29 7.39
CA GLN A 44 -11.81 0.05 7.04
C GLN A 44 -11.57 -0.06 5.52
N ALA A 45 -12.57 0.31 4.69
CA ALA A 45 -12.41 0.33 3.25
C ALA A 45 -11.29 1.29 2.80
N TYR A 46 -11.24 2.50 3.35
CA TYR A 46 -10.16 3.45 3.05
C TYR A 46 -8.78 2.97 3.49
N GLN A 47 -8.69 2.27 4.63
CA GLN A 47 -7.43 1.66 5.09
C GLN A 47 -6.94 0.56 4.13
N ILE A 48 -7.85 -0.31 3.65
CA ILE A 48 -7.51 -1.34 2.65
C ILE A 48 -6.99 -0.70 1.37
N VAL A 49 -7.67 0.35 0.87
CA VAL A 49 -7.22 1.08 -0.32
C VAL A 49 -5.82 1.67 -0.11
N LEU A 50 -5.53 2.27 1.05
CA LEU A 50 -4.18 2.79 1.36
C LEU A 50 -3.12 1.68 1.37
N GLN A 51 -3.44 0.51 1.89
CA GLN A 51 -2.56 -0.66 1.89
C GLN A 51 -2.30 -1.13 0.45
N GLU A 52 -3.33 -1.26 -0.37
CA GLU A 52 -3.19 -1.68 -1.77
C GLU A 52 -2.35 -0.70 -2.58
N ILE A 53 -2.56 0.62 -2.42
CA ILE A 53 -1.71 1.64 -3.05
C ILE A 53 -0.25 1.46 -2.61
N SER A 54 0.00 1.16 -1.34
CA SER A 54 1.36 0.95 -0.83
C SER A 54 1.99 -0.31 -1.41
N ASN A 55 1.23 -1.42 -1.51
CA ASN A 55 1.68 -2.65 -2.13
C ASN A 55 2.04 -2.45 -3.62
N LEU A 56 1.22 -1.69 -4.36
CA LEU A 56 1.47 -1.37 -5.76
C LEU A 56 2.72 -0.51 -5.95
N LEU A 57 2.92 0.50 -5.09
CA LEU A 57 4.12 1.34 -5.13
C LEU A 57 5.39 0.57 -4.77
N ASN A 58 5.35 -0.26 -3.72
CA ASN A 58 6.48 -1.10 -3.34
C ASN A 58 6.85 -2.09 -4.45
N ASN A 59 5.84 -2.67 -5.12
CA ASN A 59 6.07 -3.55 -6.27
C ASN A 59 6.68 -2.76 -7.44
N LYS A 60 6.22 -1.55 -7.70
CA LYS A 60 6.79 -0.68 -8.73
C LYS A 60 8.24 -0.33 -8.43
N GLU A 61 8.56 0.07 -7.20
CA GLU A 61 9.93 0.40 -6.77
C GLU A 61 10.86 -0.80 -6.94
N GLN A 62 10.45 -2.00 -6.52
CA GLN A 62 11.25 -3.22 -6.76
C GLN A 62 11.45 -3.56 -8.24
N ASN A 63 10.50 -3.24 -9.13
CA ASN A 63 10.65 -3.50 -10.56
C ASN A 63 11.45 -2.40 -11.28
N ASP A 64 11.36 -1.15 -10.83
CA ASP A 64 12.16 -0.03 -11.34
C ASP A 64 13.62 -0.13 -10.88
N GLU A 65 13.87 -0.60 -9.65
CA GLU A 65 15.22 -0.90 -9.14
C GLU A 65 15.83 -2.17 -9.76
N LYS A 66 14.99 -3.10 -10.24
CA LYS A 66 15.41 -4.26 -11.04
C LYS A 66 15.60 -3.89 -12.52
N GLY A 67 16.30 -2.79 -12.79
CA GLY A 67 16.90 -2.56 -14.10
C GLY A 67 17.76 -3.77 -14.48
N ASN A 68 17.22 -4.67 -15.31
CA ASN A 68 17.83 -5.89 -15.83
C ASN A 68 18.85 -6.57 -14.89
N VAL A 69 18.39 -7.07 -13.73
CA VAL A 69 19.24 -7.93 -12.89
C VAL A 69 19.31 -9.31 -13.55
N ILE A 70 20.29 -9.51 -14.43
CA ILE A 70 20.74 -10.85 -14.80
C ILE A 70 21.55 -11.37 -13.61
N ASP A 71 21.01 -12.32 -12.86
CA ASP A 71 21.78 -13.07 -11.89
C ASP A 71 22.71 -14.03 -12.65
N ILE A 72 23.93 -13.56 -12.96
CA ILE A 72 25.03 -14.40 -13.44
C ILE A 72 25.75 -14.95 -12.20
N GLY A 73 25.06 -15.86 -11.51
CA GLY A 73 25.68 -16.72 -10.50
C GLY A 73 26.68 -17.69 -11.15
N ASN A 74 27.89 -17.20 -11.37
CA ASN A 74 29.18 -17.91 -11.52
C ASN A 74 29.24 -19.25 -12.28
N THR A 75 29.80 -19.17 -13.48
CA THR A 75 30.59 -20.24 -14.11
C THR A 75 31.99 -20.34 -13.49
N LYS A 76 32.20 -21.28 -12.56
CA LYS A 76 33.48 -22.00 -12.29
C LYS A 76 33.07 -23.31 -11.60
N GLY A 77 33.33 -24.53 -12.05
CA GLY A 77 34.36 -25.06 -12.93
C GLY A 77 34.94 -26.30 -12.24
N GLY A 78 34.58 -27.51 -12.73
CA GLY A 78 35.35 -28.75 -12.61
C GLY A 78 35.39 -29.48 -11.26
N SER A 79 34.72 -30.64 -11.17
CA SER A 79 35.37 -31.97 -11.21
C SER A 79 34.42 -33.08 -10.71
N SER A 80 34.09 -33.98 -11.64
CA SER A 80 34.01 -35.46 -11.54
C SER A 80 33.86 -36.09 -10.14
N GLU A 81 32.81 -36.88 -9.92
CA GLU A 81 32.79 -38.36 -10.11
C GLU A 81 33.45 -39.16 -8.96
N THR A 82 32.61 -39.95 -8.30
CA THR A 82 32.84 -41.35 -7.87
C THR A 82 34.21 -41.74 -7.29
N HIS A 83 34.30 -41.90 -5.97
CA HIS A 83 34.33 -43.21 -5.27
C HIS A 83 34.28 -42.98 -3.76
#